data_AF-A0A2E8CYW4-F1
#
_entry.id   AF-A0A2E8CYW4-F1
#
_cell.length_a   1.000
_cell.length_b   1.000
_cell.length_c   1.000
_cell.angle_alpha   90.00
_cell.angle_beta   90.00
_cell.angle_gamma   90.00
#
_symmetry.space_group_name_H-M   'P 1'
#
loop_
_entity.id
_entity.type
_entity.pdbx_description
1 polymer ?
#
loop_
_entity_poly.entity_id
_entity_poly.type
_entity_poly.pdbx_seq_one_letter_code
_entity_poly.pdbx_strand_id
1 'polypeptide(L)'
;MFDLYDEPFDEDGKWDSEGGVVEYCSGLMQAFAESPEGEAYCNHNGHIGWTHSFLYYSLAYLGTLPQEMSQRDINEVLFDLIPRKVSTDSDSATEIISELRAFWEFLEREYQLDNAPSIVAFLDASAEKRLEQELDDPANYVRHGKVDGHAGASGWFRHDDAGGNERVRDGVQRVAARQTPVSCRRPNSR
;
A
#
# COMPACT_ATOMS: atom_id res chain seq x y z
N MET A 1 21.02 5.87 1.09
CA MET A 1 19.88 6.74 0.79
C MET A 1 19.14 6.07 -0.35
N PHE A 2 17.86 5.78 -0.15
CA PHE A 2 17.01 5.14 -1.16
C PHE A 2 16.61 6.17 -2.22
N ASP A 3 16.64 5.79 -3.50
CA ASP A 3 16.23 6.65 -4.60
C ASP A 3 14.77 6.34 -4.96
N LEU A 4 13.88 7.32 -4.78
CA LEU A 4 12.45 7.19 -5.05
C LEU A 4 12.14 7.13 -6.56
N TYR A 5 13.05 7.66 -7.39
CA TYR A 5 12.88 7.74 -8.84
C TYR A 5 13.55 6.57 -9.57
N ASP A 6 14.16 5.63 -8.84
CA ASP A 6 14.66 4.38 -9.39
C ASP A 6 13.46 3.46 -9.68
N GLU A 7 12.90 3.64 -10.87
CA GLU A 7 11.71 2.95 -11.34
C GLU A 7 11.95 1.44 -11.38
N PRO A 8 11.11 0.61 -10.72
CA PRO A 8 11.26 -0.85 -10.71
C PRO A 8 10.82 -1.52 -12.03
N PHE A 9 10.82 -0.74 -13.13
CA PHE A 9 10.36 -1.14 -14.46
C PHE A 9 11.56 -1.43 -15.38
N ASP A 10 11.45 -2.49 -16.17
CA ASP A 10 12.39 -2.81 -17.24
C ASP A 10 12.19 -1.89 -18.46
N GLU A 11 13.06 -2.04 -19.47
CA GLU A 11 13.03 -1.23 -20.70
C GLU A 11 11.71 -1.34 -21.48
N ASP A 12 10.89 -2.36 -21.23
CA ASP A 12 9.57 -2.58 -21.83
C ASP A 12 8.42 -2.01 -20.97
N GLY A 13 8.73 -1.30 -19.87
CA GLY A 13 7.74 -0.80 -18.92
C GLY A 13 7.03 -1.91 -18.14
N LYS A 14 7.62 -3.12 -18.14
CA LYS A 14 7.15 -4.25 -17.35
C LYS A 14 7.95 -4.31 -16.07
N TRP A 15 7.38 -4.95 -15.05
CA TRP A 15 8.12 -5.19 -13.82
C TRP A 15 9.37 -6.00 -14.11
N ASP A 16 10.52 -5.55 -13.62
CA ASP A 16 11.74 -6.36 -13.67
C ASP A 16 11.46 -7.70 -12.97
N SER A 17 11.38 -8.74 -13.80
CA SER A 17 10.65 -9.97 -13.50
C SER A 17 11.44 -10.94 -12.64
N GLU A 18 11.92 -10.50 -11.47
CA GLU A 18 12.26 -11.43 -10.36
C GLU A 18 12.41 -10.81 -8.97
N GLY A 19 12.19 -9.49 -8.78
CA GLY A 19 12.34 -8.91 -7.43
C GLY A 19 12.15 -7.40 -7.27
N GLY A 20 12.13 -6.62 -8.36
CA GLY A 20 12.17 -5.15 -8.32
C GLY A 20 11.11 -4.50 -7.42
N VAL A 21 9.85 -4.97 -7.46
CA VAL A 21 8.77 -4.46 -6.58
C VAL A 21 9.08 -4.70 -5.11
N VAL A 22 9.59 -5.88 -4.78
CA VAL A 22 9.88 -6.25 -3.40
C VAL A 22 11.07 -5.45 -2.90
N GLU A 23 12.10 -5.25 -3.73
CA GLU A 23 13.27 -4.45 -3.40
C GLU A 23 12.92 -2.97 -3.26
N TYR A 24 12.13 -2.42 -4.18
CA TYR A 24 11.61 -1.05 -4.11
C TYR A 24 10.80 -0.83 -2.82
N CYS A 25 9.80 -1.68 -2.56
CA CYS A 25 9.00 -1.60 -1.34
C CYS A 25 9.87 -1.74 -0.09
N SER A 26 10.81 -2.68 -0.07
CA SER A 26 11.68 -2.92 1.09
C SER A 26 12.61 -1.74 1.35
N GLY A 27 13.21 -1.17 0.30
CA GLY A 27 14.10 -0.02 0.38
C GLY A 27 13.38 1.24 0.86
N LEU A 28 12.19 1.50 0.31
CA LEU A 28 11.36 2.64 0.72
C LEU A 28 10.86 2.48 2.17
N MET A 29 10.45 1.28 2.55
CA MET A 29 10.05 0.97 3.93
C MET A 29 11.21 1.10 4.91
N GLN A 30 12.42 0.69 4.53
CA GLN A 30 13.60 0.89 5.37
C GLN A 30 13.90 2.38 5.53
N ALA A 31 13.85 3.17 4.45
CA ALA A 31 14.05 4.62 4.52
C ALA A 31 13.01 5.30 5.42
N PHE A 32 11.74 4.89 5.32
CA PHE A 32 10.69 5.36 6.21
C PHE A 32 10.94 4.96 7.66
N ALA A 33 11.28 3.70 7.95
CA ALA A 33 11.54 3.23 9.31
C ALA A 33 12.76 3.91 9.96
N GLU A 34 13.73 4.36 9.17
CA GLU A 34 14.91 5.13 9.62
C GLU A 34 14.66 6.65 9.70
N SER A 35 13.51 7.12 9.22
CA SER A 35 13.13 8.54 9.26
C SER A 35 12.62 8.97 10.64
N PRO A 36 12.71 10.27 11.00
CA PRO A 36 12.10 10.79 12.22
C PRO A 36 10.60 10.50 12.33
N GLU A 37 9.87 10.53 11.21
CA GLU A 37 8.43 10.25 11.15
C GLU A 37 8.15 8.78 11.45
N GLY A 38 8.88 7.87 10.81
CA GLY A 38 8.76 6.43 11.07
C GLY A 38 9.22 6.05 12.47
N GLU A 39 10.28 6.66 12.99
CA GLU A 39 10.73 6.45 14.37
C GLU A 39 9.68 6.95 15.38
N ALA A 40 9.10 8.14 15.15
CA ALA A 40 8.04 8.68 16.01
C ALA A 40 6.80 7.78 16.01
N TYR A 41 6.37 7.30 14.84
CA TYR A 41 5.26 6.36 14.71
C TYR A 41 5.56 5.03 15.40
N CYS A 42 6.72 4.42 15.11
CA CYS A 42 7.21 3.19 15.77
C CYS A 42 7.21 3.30 17.30
N ASN A 43 7.65 4.43 17.84
CA ASN A 43 7.71 4.64 19.29
C ASN A 43 6.33 4.72 19.93
N HIS A 44 5.30 5.14 19.19
CA HIS A 44 3.93 5.26 19.67
C HIS A 44 3.13 3.96 19.46
N ASN A 45 3.23 3.35 18.28
CA ASN A 45 2.40 2.24 17.81
C ASN A 45 3.12 0.86 17.82
N GLY A 46 4.42 0.85 18.08
CA GLY A 46 5.23 -0.36 18.31
C GLY A 46 5.69 -1.11 17.05
N HIS A 47 5.07 -0.89 15.89
CA HIS A 47 5.43 -1.56 14.63
C HIS A 47 5.00 -0.72 13.41
N ILE A 48 5.60 -1.02 12.25
CA ILE A 48 5.25 -0.47 10.94
C ILE A 48 4.99 -1.65 10.00
N GLY A 49 3.93 -1.59 9.20
CA GLY A 49 3.62 -2.65 8.22
C GLY A 49 2.48 -2.34 7.26
N TRP A 50 1.57 -1.44 7.60
CA TRP A 50 0.44 -1.08 6.74
C TRP A 50 0.89 -0.36 5.47
N THR A 51 1.92 0.48 5.58
CA THR A 51 2.55 1.18 4.46
C THR A 51 3.11 0.21 3.43
N HIS A 52 3.72 -0.90 3.87
CA HIS A 52 4.23 -1.91 2.95
C HIS A 52 3.08 -2.56 2.15
N SER A 53 1.96 -2.88 2.83
CA SER A 53 0.78 -3.44 2.17
C SER A 53 0.18 -2.45 1.17
N PHE A 54 0.07 -1.19 1.56
CA PHE A 54 -0.39 -0.11 0.69
C PHE A 54 0.48 0.04 -0.57
N LEU A 55 1.80 0.14 -0.39
CA LEU A 55 2.77 0.23 -1.49
C LEU A 55 2.65 -0.98 -2.42
N TYR A 56 2.60 -2.18 -1.84
CA TYR A 56 2.43 -3.41 -2.61
C TYR A 56 1.16 -3.38 -3.48
N TYR A 57 0.02 -2.98 -2.93
CA TYR A 57 -1.23 -2.95 -3.69
C TYR A 57 -1.23 -1.84 -4.75
N SER A 58 -0.71 -0.66 -4.44
CA SER A 58 -0.57 0.43 -5.43
C SER A 58 0.25 0.00 -6.63
N LEU A 59 1.39 -0.65 -6.40
CA LEU A 59 2.28 -1.12 -7.46
C LEU A 59 1.65 -2.32 -8.18
N ALA A 60 1.31 -3.40 -7.48
CA ALA A 60 0.88 -4.65 -8.12
C ALA A 60 -0.47 -4.56 -8.87
N TYR A 61 -1.35 -3.64 -8.48
CA TYR A 61 -2.69 -3.51 -9.06
C TYR A 61 -2.88 -2.26 -9.91
N LEU A 62 -2.29 -1.13 -9.54
CA LEU A 62 -2.44 0.14 -10.28
C LEU A 62 -1.21 0.46 -11.13
N GLY A 63 -0.05 -0.12 -10.81
CA GLY A 63 1.21 0.20 -11.49
C GLY A 63 1.68 1.62 -11.20
N THR A 64 1.28 2.20 -10.07
CA THR A 64 1.52 3.61 -9.75
C THR A 64 2.54 3.74 -8.63
N LEU A 65 3.55 4.59 -8.86
CA LEU A 65 4.55 4.93 -7.85
C LEU A 65 4.03 6.06 -6.93
N PRO A 66 4.51 6.18 -5.67
CA PRO A 66 4.06 7.21 -4.72
C PRO A 66 4.07 8.65 -5.27
N GLN A 67 5.08 9.00 -6.07
CA GLN A 67 5.22 10.31 -6.72
C GLN A 67 4.19 10.58 -7.82
N GLU A 68 3.56 9.53 -8.36
CA GLU A 68 2.55 9.62 -9.43
C GLU A 68 1.12 9.46 -8.88
N MET A 69 0.97 9.07 -7.62
CA MET A 69 -0.35 8.78 -7.05
C MET A 69 -1.22 10.03 -6.99
N SER A 70 -2.41 9.88 -7.55
CA SER A 70 -3.52 10.81 -7.37
C SER A 70 -4.37 10.40 -6.17
N GLN A 71 -5.21 11.32 -5.70
CA GLN A 71 -6.21 11.01 -4.66
C GLN A 71 -7.14 9.84 -5.05
N ARG A 72 -7.37 9.62 -6.35
CA ARG A 72 -8.15 8.48 -6.84
C ARG A 72 -7.45 7.15 -6.54
N ASP A 73 -6.13 7.10 -6.76
CA ASP A 73 -5.33 5.88 -6.54
C ASP A 73 -5.27 5.56 -5.05
N ILE A 74 -5.11 6.59 -4.19
CA ILE A 74 -5.23 6.43 -2.73
C ILE A 74 -6.59 5.85 -2.34
N ASN A 75 -7.69 6.38 -2.91
CA ASN A 75 -9.03 5.88 -2.64
C ASN A 75 -9.21 4.41 -3.05
N GLU A 76 -8.69 4.05 -4.22
CA GLU A 76 -8.82 2.69 -4.75
C GLU A 76 -8.05 1.68 -3.87
N VAL A 77 -6.82 2.03 -3.46
CA VAL A 77 -6.05 1.16 -2.56
C VAL A 77 -6.71 1.05 -1.19
N LEU A 78 -7.08 2.18 -0.57
CA LEU A 78 -7.58 2.20 0.80
C LEU A 78 -8.98 1.62 0.96
N PHE A 79 -9.90 1.92 0.05
CA PHE A 79 -11.33 1.61 0.25
C PHE A 79 -11.83 0.47 -0.63
N ASP A 80 -11.07 0.00 -1.62
CA ASP A 80 -11.45 -1.21 -2.40
C ASP A 80 -10.41 -2.33 -2.26
N LEU A 81 -9.11 -2.05 -2.46
CA LEU A 81 -8.11 -3.12 -2.45
C LEU A 81 -7.85 -3.66 -1.04
N ILE A 82 -7.57 -2.81 -0.06
CA ILE A 82 -7.26 -3.25 1.32
C ILE A 82 -8.43 -4.03 1.94
N PRO A 83 -9.68 -3.50 1.98
CA PRO A 83 -10.80 -4.21 2.60
C PRO A 83 -11.15 -5.53 1.91
N ARG A 84 -10.86 -5.64 0.61
CA ARG A 84 -11.10 -6.85 -0.17
C ARG A 84 -9.98 -7.89 -0.06
N LYS A 85 -8.74 -7.46 0.18
CA LYS A 85 -7.54 -8.33 0.07
C LYS A 85 -6.89 -8.64 1.40
N VAL A 86 -7.11 -7.82 2.40
CA VAL A 86 -6.58 -7.97 3.75
C VAL A 86 -7.72 -8.29 4.69
N SER A 87 -7.63 -9.42 5.38
CA SER A 87 -8.53 -9.71 6.49
C SER A 87 -7.96 -9.08 7.75
N THR A 88 -8.59 -8.03 8.23
CA THR A 88 -8.18 -7.31 9.45
C THR A 88 -9.39 -6.74 10.15
N ASP A 89 -9.27 -6.49 11.45
CA ASP A 89 -10.37 -5.92 12.23
C ASP A 89 -10.57 -4.44 11.86
N SER A 90 -11.81 -3.96 11.93
CA SER A 90 -12.17 -2.57 11.62
C SER A 90 -11.46 -1.56 12.52
N ASP A 91 -11.13 -1.94 13.75
CA ASP A 91 -10.29 -1.17 14.69
C ASP A 91 -8.89 -0.84 14.14
N SER A 92 -8.42 -1.56 13.12
CA SER A 92 -7.13 -1.30 12.46
C SER A 92 -7.16 -0.06 11.56
N ALA A 93 -8.35 0.50 11.27
CA ALA A 93 -8.49 1.69 10.42
C ALA A 93 -7.68 2.88 10.95
N THR A 94 -7.70 3.10 12.27
CA THR A 94 -6.93 4.17 12.93
C THR A 94 -5.43 3.96 12.72
N GLU A 95 -4.92 2.74 12.88
CA GLU A 95 -3.52 2.40 12.67
C GLU A 95 -3.12 2.59 11.20
N ILE A 96 -3.93 2.10 10.26
CA ILE A 96 -3.66 2.24 8.82
C ILE A 96 -3.57 3.72 8.42
N ILE A 97 -4.55 4.54 8.80
CA ILE A 97 -4.57 5.95 8.42
C ILE A 97 -3.42 6.72 9.08
N SER A 98 -3.14 6.47 10.36
CA SER A 98 -2.05 7.16 11.06
C SER A 98 -0.66 6.76 10.54
N GLU A 99 -0.43 5.49 10.22
CA GLU A 99 0.84 5.03 9.62
C GLU A 99 1.05 5.67 8.24
N LEU A 100 0.02 5.63 7.38
CA LEU A 100 0.11 6.20 6.03
C LEU A 100 0.31 7.70 6.08
N ARG A 101 -0.33 8.39 7.02
CA ARG A 101 -0.11 9.81 7.19
C ARG A 101 1.34 10.13 7.55
N ALA A 102 1.93 9.42 8.51
CA ALA A 102 3.34 9.57 8.86
C ALA A 102 4.27 9.27 7.67
N PHE A 103 3.91 8.28 6.85
CA PHE A 103 4.63 7.96 5.62
C PHE A 103 4.57 9.09 4.58
N TRP A 104 3.40 9.68 4.32
CA TRP A 104 3.28 10.79 3.38
C TRP A 104 3.95 12.07 3.90
N GLU A 105 3.94 12.32 5.21
CA GLU A 105 4.70 13.42 5.83
C GLU A 105 6.23 13.21 5.65
N PHE A 106 6.72 11.97 5.75
CA PHE A 106 8.09 11.62 5.41
C PHE A 106 8.41 11.89 3.93
N LEU A 107 7.52 11.48 3.02
CA LEU A 107 7.72 11.71 1.58
C LEU A 107 7.72 13.19 1.22
N GLU A 108 6.87 14.00 1.86
CA GLU A 108 6.89 15.46 1.74
C GLU A 108 8.24 16.03 2.21
N ARG A 109 8.75 15.60 3.37
CA ARG A 109 9.99 16.15 3.93
C ARG A 109 11.24 15.72 3.15
N GLU A 110 11.38 14.43 2.89
CA GLU A 110 12.61 13.83 2.35
C GLU A 110 12.70 14.00 0.83
N TYR A 111 11.58 13.82 0.14
CA TYR A 111 11.52 13.79 -1.33
C TYR A 111 10.77 14.99 -1.93
N GLN A 112 10.22 15.89 -1.12
CA GLN A 112 9.55 17.12 -1.57
C GLN A 112 8.42 16.85 -2.56
N LEU A 113 7.66 15.77 -2.33
CA LEU A 113 6.59 15.38 -3.22
C LEU A 113 5.43 16.39 -3.19
N ASP A 114 5.12 16.99 -4.34
CA ASP A 114 4.06 17.98 -4.48
C ASP A 114 2.65 17.44 -4.16
N ASN A 115 2.42 16.13 -4.37
CA ASN A 115 1.14 15.48 -4.08
C ASN A 115 0.96 15.17 -2.59
N ALA A 116 2.03 15.03 -1.81
CA ALA A 116 1.98 14.56 -0.43
C ALA A 116 1.11 15.44 0.51
N PRO A 117 1.17 16.79 0.48
CA PRO A 117 0.32 17.62 1.36
C PRO A 117 -1.18 17.40 1.10
N SER A 118 -1.55 17.20 -0.17
CA SER A 118 -2.95 16.94 -0.53
C SER A 118 -3.43 15.57 -0.05
N ILE A 119 -2.54 14.57 -0.05
CA ILE A 119 -2.82 13.23 0.43
C ILE A 119 -2.88 13.20 1.96
N VAL A 120 -1.96 13.88 2.65
CA VAL A 120 -2.01 14.04 4.13
C VAL A 120 -3.32 14.72 4.55
N ALA A 121 -3.78 15.74 3.83
CA ALA A 121 -5.06 16.39 4.09
C ALA A 121 -6.27 15.47 3.81
N PHE A 122 -6.13 14.54 2.86
CA PHE A 122 -7.16 13.54 2.57
C PHE A 122 -7.23 12.42 3.62
N LEU A 123 -6.12 12.08 4.26
CA LEU A 123 -6.02 11.08 5.33
C LEU A 123 -6.47 11.69 6.68
N ASP A 124 -7.72 12.13 6.73
CA ASP A 124 -8.35 12.76 7.88
C ASP A 124 -9.22 11.78 8.71
N ALA A 125 -9.87 12.29 9.75
CA ALA A 125 -10.79 11.51 10.58
C ALA A 125 -12.02 10.99 9.80
N SER A 126 -12.34 11.57 8.64
CA SER A 126 -13.42 11.08 7.77
C SER A 126 -12.95 9.85 6.99
N ALA A 127 -11.71 9.86 6.50
CA ALA A 127 -11.08 8.71 5.85
C ALA A 127 -10.96 7.52 6.81
N GLU A 128 -10.60 7.75 8.07
CA GLU A 128 -10.56 6.73 9.12
C GLU A 128 -11.92 6.06 9.32
N LYS A 129 -12.98 6.84 9.56
CA LYS A 129 -14.34 6.30 9.73
C LYS A 129 -14.85 5.55 8.51
N ARG A 130 -14.49 6.03 7.31
CA ARG A 130 -14.84 5.35 6.08
C ARG A 130 -14.12 4.01 5.98
N LEU A 131 -12.82 3.96 6.28
CA LEU A 131 -12.04 2.73 6.24
C LEU A 131 -12.57 1.72 7.26
N GLU A 132 -12.90 2.16 8.47
CA GLU A 132 -13.53 1.34 9.50
C GLU A 132 -14.82 0.67 8.98
N GLN A 133 -15.68 1.43 8.28
CA GLN A 133 -16.92 0.91 7.67
C GLN A 133 -16.64 -0.12 6.55
N GLU A 134 -15.66 0.16 5.69
CA GLU A 134 -15.31 -0.77 4.61
C GLU A 134 -14.69 -2.08 5.14
N LEU A 135 -13.92 -1.99 6.24
CA LEU A 135 -13.36 -3.16 6.93
C LEU A 135 -14.42 -3.94 7.70
N ASP A 136 -15.44 -3.28 8.26
CA ASP A 136 -16.54 -3.95 8.97
C ASP A 136 -17.56 -4.60 8.02
N ASP A 137 -17.60 -4.20 6.74
CA ASP A 137 -18.57 -4.73 5.77
C ASP A 137 -18.23 -6.18 5.36
N PRO A 138 -19.02 -7.19 5.79
CA PRO A 138 -18.81 -8.58 5.40
C PRO A 138 -18.89 -8.81 3.88
N ALA A 139 -19.56 -7.92 3.11
CA ALA A 139 -19.67 -8.01 1.66
C ALA A 139 -18.31 -7.82 0.94
N ASN A 140 -17.37 -7.09 1.55
CA ASN A 140 -16.04 -6.88 0.99
C ASN A 140 -15.19 -8.17 1.03
N TYR A 141 -15.43 -9.04 2.00
CA TYR A 141 -14.79 -10.36 2.12
C TYR A 141 -15.38 -11.40 1.14
N VAL A 142 -16.68 -11.29 0.83
CA VAL A 142 -17.43 -12.31 0.05
C VAL A 142 -17.24 -12.15 -1.47
N ARG A 143 -16.70 -11.03 -1.98
CA ARG A 143 -16.40 -10.87 -3.42
C ARG A 143 -15.30 -11.84 -3.94
N HIS A 144 -14.74 -12.68 -3.07
CA HIS A 144 -13.82 -13.80 -3.39
C HIS A 144 -14.46 -15.20 -3.16
N GLY A 145 -15.68 -15.28 -2.62
CA GLY A 145 -16.42 -16.52 -2.41
C GLY A 145 -17.41 -16.79 -3.55
N LYS A 146 -16.97 -17.55 -4.56
CA LYS A 146 -17.79 -18.15 -5.65
C LYS A 146 -18.91 -17.29 -6.26
N VAL A 147 -18.67 -16.82 -7.49
CA VAL A 147 -19.77 -16.55 -8.44
C VAL A 147 -20.01 -17.80 -9.30
N ASP A 148 -20.91 -18.67 -8.85
CA ASP A 148 -21.57 -19.62 -9.74
C ASP A 148 -22.58 -18.83 -10.62
N GLY A 149 -22.17 -18.58 -11.87
CA GLY A 149 -22.99 -18.25 -13.06
C GLY A 149 -24.14 -17.23 -12.98
N HIS A 150 -24.04 -16.13 -13.73
CA HIS A 150 -24.90 -15.78 -14.88
C HIS A 150 -24.52 -14.40 -15.45
N ALA A 151 -24.70 -14.25 -16.77
CA ALA A 151 -24.30 -13.12 -17.59
C ALA A 151 -24.99 -11.78 -17.25
N GLY A 152 -24.25 -10.68 -17.42
CA GLY A 152 -24.80 -9.32 -17.44
C GLY A 152 -23.71 -8.29 -17.68
N ALA A 153 -23.71 -7.67 -18.86
CA ALA A 153 -22.70 -6.72 -19.32
C ALA A 153 -22.81 -5.35 -18.65
N SER A 154 -21.66 -4.75 -18.32
CA SER A 154 -21.46 -3.29 -18.35
C SER A 154 -19.95 -3.03 -18.41
N GLY A 155 -19.47 -2.62 -19.59
CA GLY A 155 -18.07 -2.32 -19.83
C GLY A 155 -17.70 -0.91 -19.39
N TRP A 156 -16.51 -0.76 -18.80
CA TRP A 156 -15.72 0.47 -18.75
C TRP A 156 -14.23 0.09 -18.74
N PHE A 157 -13.51 0.62 -19.74
CA PHE A 157 -12.07 0.64 -19.98
C PHE A 157 -11.30 -0.67 -20.26
N ARG A 158 -10.75 -0.73 -21.48
CA ARG A 158 -9.85 -1.73 -22.04
C ARG A 158 -8.45 -1.10 -22.03
N HIS A 159 -7.56 -1.60 -21.18
CA HIS A 159 -6.14 -1.63 -21.48
C HIS A 159 -5.84 -3.10 -21.83
N ASP A 160 -5.67 -3.36 -23.12
CA ASP A 160 -5.12 -4.61 -23.62
C ASP A 160 -3.67 -4.71 -23.14
N ASP A 161 -3.42 -5.53 -22.12
CA ASP A 161 -2.21 -6.33 -21.95
C ASP A 161 -2.47 -7.42 -20.88
N ALA A 162 -3.40 -8.30 -21.23
CA ALA A 162 -3.66 -9.53 -20.49
C ALA A 162 -2.56 -10.55 -20.79
N GLY A 163 -1.50 -10.55 -19.98
CA GLY A 163 -0.49 -11.62 -20.04
C GLY A 163 0.57 -11.67 -18.93
N GLY A 164 0.86 -10.56 -18.25
CA GLY A 164 2.02 -10.49 -17.34
C GLY A 164 1.76 -10.73 -15.85
N ASN A 165 0.57 -10.44 -15.34
CA ASN A 165 0.40 -10.14 -13.91
C ASN A 165 -0.07 -11.34 -13.03
N GLU A 166 -0.27 -12.54 -13.57
CA GLU A 166 -0.70 -13.69 -12.75
C GLU A 166 0.46 -14.27 -11.91
N ARG A 167 1.69 -14.29 -12.44
CA ARG A 167 2.88 -14.79 -11.72
C ARG A 167 3.38 -13.85 -10.63
N VAL A 168 3.20 -12.53 -10.80
CA VAL A 168 3.55 -11.52 -9.79
C VAL A 168 2.61 -11.63 -8.58
N ARG A 169 1.30 -11.85 -8.83
CA ARG A 169 0.31 -12.12 -7.78
C ARG A 169 0.70 -13.34 -6.93
N ASP A 170 1.04 -14.46 -7.57
CA ASP A 170 1.40 -15.71 -6.88
C ASP A 170 2.76 -15.66 -6.17
N GLY A 171 3.74 -14.95 -6.74
CA GLY A 171 5.06 -14.78 -6.14
C GLY A 171 5.02 -13.90 -4.89
N VAL A 172 4.31 -12.77 -4.95
CA VAL A 172 4.31 -11.79 -3.87
C VAL A 172 3.33 -12.14 -2.74
N GLN A 173 2.22 -12.84 -3.04
CA GLN A 173 1.31 -13.37 -2.00
C GLN A 173 2.00 -14.41 -1.09
N ARG A 174 3.03 -15.12 -1.58
CA ARG A 174 3.89 -16.02 -0.77
C ARG A 174 4.89 -15.27 0.12
N VAL A 175 5.31 -14.07 -0.26
CA VAL A 175 6.20 -13.21 0.55
C VAL A 175 5.40 -12.49 1.63
N ALA A 176 4.18 -12.03 1.32
CA ALA A 176 3.26 -11.43 2.29
C ALA A 176 2.92 -12.35 3.47
N ALA A 177 2.69 -13.63 3.20
CA ALA A 177 2.48 -14.64 4.24
C ALA A 177 3.74 -14.98 5.06
N ARG A 178 4.93 -14.48 4.66
CA ARG A 178 6.22 -14.64 5.35
C ARG A 178 6.75 -13.34 5.94
N GLN A 179 6.00 -12.24 5.87
CA GLN A 179 6.42 -10.95 6.40
C GLN A 179 6.57 -11.04 7.92
N THR A 180 7.80 -10.94 8.39
CA THR A 180 8.08 -10.47 9.74
C THR A 180 7.83 -8.97 9.76
N PRO A 181 7.06 -8.42 10.71
CA PRO A 181 6.99 -6.98 10.92
C PRO A 181 8.42 -6.44 11.01
N VAL A 182 8.69 -5.27 10.40
CA VAL A 182 9.95 -4.58 10.65
C VAL A 182 9.92 -4.16 12.12
N SER A 183 10.53 -4.98 12.96
CA SER A 183 10.61 -4.75 14.39
C SER A 183 11.48 -3.51 14.58
N CYS A 184 10.86 -2.40 14.98
CA CYS A 184 11.55 -1.15 15.24
C CYS A 184 12.70 -1.43 16.22
N ARG A 185 13.93 -1.02 15.89
CA ARG A 185 15.08 -1.19 16.82
C ARG A 185 14.69 -0.52 18.14
N ARG A 186 14.61 -1.30 19.22
CA ARG A 186 14.47 -0.74 20.57
C ARG A 186 15.61 0.27 20.77
N PRO A 187 15.33 1.52 21.19
CA PRO A 187 16.39 2.43 21.59
C PRO A 187 17.18 1.76 22.71
N ASN A 188 18.49 1.64 22.49
CA ASN A 188 19.40 0.99 23.41
C ASN A 188 19.47 1.88 24.67
N SER A 189 18.71 1.52 25.70
CA SER A 189 18.70 2.22 26.98
C SER A 189 20.09 2.13 27.61
N ARG A 190 20.80 3.27 27.60
CA ARG A 190 22.02 3.50 28.39
C ARG A 190 21.68 4.06 29.76
#